data_AF-A0A2E7VAF3-F1
#
_entry.id   AF-A0A2E7VAF3-F1
#
_cell.length_a   1.000
_cell.length_b   1.000
_cell.length_c   1.000
_cell.angle_alpha   90.00
_cell.angle_beta   90.00
_cell.angle_gamma   90.00
#
_symmetry.space_group_name_H-M   'P 1'
#
loop_
_entity.id
_entity.type
_entity.pdbx_description
1 polymer ?
#
loop_
_entity_poly.entity_id
_entity_poly.type
_entity_poly.pdbx_seq_one_letter_code
_entity_poly.pdbx_strand_id
1 'polypeptide(L)'
;MTNIAVDLQDSAIPIDEIQSHPNNPRKGDIQGIADSLRVNGQYSPIVVDSRNGNILAGNHTWRAAKSLGWEKIAVVHVDVDDQQAKRILLSDNRTSDLATYDRPNLIALIETLRPDLDGSGWDVRSLEKLHQLEDEDGDIFGGGDTDTGSGTTTTSTKKIHVGKNLLLVNGSYFDEWLESLGETKEALLKIRAMLGLTDDPAPKPVKGGKKWEHISGETPVHSGLDSCIWVPVDAIEPHPENARQGDIGVISESLRVNGVYRPLIVQESSNLILKGNNTWQAIKSLGWDTCPVVFLDVDDEEARRVMLADNRLADKAGYYNAVLAEVLLDLDSLDGTGFTPTDIDDVLKDLPKERDPSAVIGAPGDVKRVATVKIGPLRVSTCGKQYADWEQGLIADGYMTKEERGLRIGELLQLESSQFEVWASVADPTTGNKEFGG
;
A
#
# COMPACT_ATOMS: atom_id res chain seq x y z
N MET A 1 -13.08 -30.82 2.30
CA MET A 1 -13.52 -30.74 3.70
C MET A 1 -13.44 -29.28 4.09
N THR A 2 -14.55 -28.69 4.53
CA THR A 2 -14.65 -27.28 4.91
C THR A 2 -13.95 -27.06 6.26
N ASN A 3 -13.06 -26.07 6.36
CA ASN A 3 -12.34 -25.75 7.60
C ASN A 3 -12.75 -24.35 8.09
N ILE A 4 -13.94 -24.24 8.68
CA ILE A 4 -14.46 -22.97 9.24
C ILE A 4 -14.32 -23.03 10.76
N ALA A 5 -13.76 -21.98 11.37
CA ALA A 5 -13.65 -21.87 12.83
C ALA A 5 -15.01 -22.12 13.48
N VAL A 6 -15.02 -22.80 14.63
CA VAL A 6 -16.26 -23.22 15.30
C VAL A 6 -17.19 -22.04 15.54
N ASP A 7 -16.63 -20.90 15.92
CA ASP A 7 -17.32 -19.64 16.22
C ASP A 7 -17.98 -18.99 15.01
N LEU A 8 -17.60 -19.43 13.80
CA LEU A 8 -18.14 -18.91 12.53
C LEU A 8 -19.13 -19.88 11.87
N GLN A 9 -19.31 -21.09 12.39
CA GLN A 9 -20.14 -22.12 11.75
C GLN A 9 -21.61 -21.72 11.63
N ASP A 10 -22.15 -20.96 12.58
CA ASP A 10 -23.54 -20.49 12.55
C ASP A 10 -23.80 -19.50 11.40
N SER A 11 -22.75 -18.84 10.92
CA SER A 11 -22.81 -17.91 9.79
C SER A 11 -22.45 -18.57 8.44
N ALA A 12 -22.25 -19.90 8.42
CA ALA A 12 -21.80 -20.62 7.23
C ALA A 12 -22.96 -20.95 6.28
N ILE A 13 -22.91 -20.38 5.08
CA ILE A 13 -23.86 -20.62 3.98
C ILE A 13 -23.21 -21.41 2.84
N PRO A 14 -23.99 -22.04 1.95
CA PRO A 14 -23.44 -22.66 0.75
C PRO A 14 -22.63 -21.68 -0.09
N ILE A 15 -21.43 -22.08 -0.51
CA ILE A 15 -20.46 -21.18 -1.17
C ILE A 15 -20.93 -20.68 -2.54
N ASP A 16 -21.90 -21.37 -3.14
CA ASP A 16 -22.48 -21.04 -4.44
C ASP A 16 -23.69 -20.08 -4.35
N GLU A 17 -24.14 -19.74 -3.14
CA GLU A 17 -25.20 -18.72 -2.94
C GLU A 17 -24.68 -17.28 -3.06
N ILE A 18 -23.36 -17.11 -3.09
CA ILE A 18 -22.69 -15.82 -3.18
C ILE A 18 -21.72 -15.79 -4.35
N GLN A 19 -21.39 -14.59 -4.80
CA GLN A 19 -20.55 -14.40 -5.98
C GLN A 19 -19.57 -13.25 -5.79
N SER A 20 -18.45 -13.35 -6.51
CA SER A 20 -17.48 -12.26 -6.56
C SER A 20 -18.14 -11.00 -7.14
N HIS A 21 -17.88 -9.84 -6.53
CA HIS A 21 -18.39 -8.59 -7.07
C HIS A 21 -17.84 -8.38 -8.49
N PRO A 22 -18.69 -8.08 -9.49
CA PRO A 22 -18.28 -8.03 -10.90
C PRO A 22 -17.17 -7.00 -11.12
N ASN A 23 -17.22 -5.89 -10.39
CA ASN A 23 -16.27 -4.78 -10.48
C ASN A 23 -15.21 -4.81 -9.37
N ASN A 24 -14.85 -5.97 -8.80
CA ASN A 24 -13.78 -6.05 -7.80
C ASN A 24 -12.42 -5.68 -8.43
N PRO A 25 -11.79 -4.55 -8.06
CA PRO A 25 -10.56 -4.11 -8.69
C PRO A 25 -9.33 -4.80 -8.11
N ARG A 26 -9.41 -5.47 -6.95
CA ARG A 26 -8.24 -6.07 -6.28
C ARG A 26 -7.89 -7.43 -6.88
N LYS A 27 -6.59 -7.63 -7.08
CA LYS A 27 -5.90 -8.90 -7.33
C LYS A 27 -5.27 -9.37 -6.02
N GLY A 28 -5.39 -10.64 -5.67
CA GLY A 28 -4.83 -11.19 -4.43
C GLY A 28 -4.15 -12.54 -4.66
N ASP A 29 -3.32 -12.94 -3.71
CA ASP A 29 -2.59 -14.22 -3.70
C ASP A 29 -3.53 -15.37 -3.30
N ILE A 30 -4.28 -15.91 -4.27
CA ILE A 30 -5.23 -17.00 -4.03
C ILE A 30 -4.54 -18.24 -3.43
N GLN A 31 -3.32 -18.54 -3.85
CA GLN A 31 -2.59 -19.72 -3.38
C GLN A 31 -2.18 -19.54 -1.92
N GLY A 32 -1.58 -18.40 -1.57
CA GLY A 32 -1.23 -18.08 -0.18
C GLY A 32 -2.45 -18.09 0.75
N ILE A 33 -3.59 -17.58 0.29
CA ILE A 33 -4.84 -17.62 1.06
C ILE A 33 -5.34 -19.07 1.19
N ALA A 34 -5.26 -19.88 0.14
CA ALA A 34 -5.66 -21.29 0.20
C ALA A 34 -4.78 -22.08 1.18
N ASP A 35 -3.48 -21.81 1.24
CA ASP A 35 -2.56 -22.40 2.21
C ASP A 35 -2.94 -22.00 3.64
N SER A 36 -3.22 -20.71 3.87
CA SER A 36 -3.72 -20.23 5.17
C SER A 36 -5.06 -20.87 5.57
N LEU A 37 -6.02 -20.99 4.65
CA LEU A 37 -7.31 -21.65 4.91
C LEU A 37 -7.17 -23.15 5.23
N ARG A 38 -6.14 -23.84 4.69
CA ARG A 38 -5.89 -25.24 5.04
C ARG A 38 -5.39 -25.37 6.48
N VAL A 39 -4.49 -24.48 6.91
CA VAL A 39 -3.83 -24.55 8.22
C VAL A 39 -4.69 -23.91 9.31
N ASN A 40 -5.10 -22.66 9.11
CA ASN A 40 -5.78 -21.82 10.11
C ASN A 40 -7.31 -21.91 10.02
N GLY A 41 -7.83 -22.47 8.94
CA GLY A 41 -9.25 -22.38 8.61
C GLY A 41 -9.68 -20.96 8.27
N GLN A 42 -10.99 -20.79 8.10
CA GLN A 42 -11.60 -19.47 8.03
C GLN A 42 -11.78 -18.92 9.45
N TYR A 43 -11.02 -17.88 9.78
CA TYR A 43 -11.04 -17.17 11.06
C TYR A 43 -11.77 -15.81 10.99
N SER A 44 -12.20 -15.38 9.80
CA SER A 44 -12.92 -14.11 9.60
C SER A 44 -14.03 -14.31 8.55
N PRO A 45 -15.26 -13.82 8.81
CA PRO A 45 -16.35 -13.94 7.86
C PRO A 45 -16.13 -12.99 6.67
N ILE A 46 -16.62 -13.38 5.49
CA ILE A 46 -16.63 -12.49 4.32
C ILE A 46 -17.86 -11.58 4.36
N VAL A 47 -17.74 -10.34 3.89
CA VAL A 47 -18.86 -9.38 3.89
C VAL A 47 -19.57 -9.45 2.55
N VAL A 48 -20.88 -9.63 2.61
CA VAL A 48 -21.75 -9.86 1.44
C VAL A 48 -22.89 -8.84 1.45
N ASP A 49 -23.15 -8.22 0.31
CA ASP A 49 -24.35 -7.39 0.10
C ASP A 49 -25.59 -8.29 0.16
N SER A 50 -26.46 -8.03 1.15
CA SER A 50 -27.66 -8.81 1.42
C SER A 50 -28.68 -8.81 0.27
N ARG A 51 -28.64 -7.80 -0.60
CA ARG A 51 -29.63 -7.61 -1.67
C ARG A 51 -29.37 -8.50 -2.90
N ASN A 52 -28.10 -8.82 -3.16
CA ASN A 52 -27.67 -9.45 -4.42
C ASN A 52 -26.62 -10.56 -4.26
N GLY A 53 -26.11 -10.81 -3.05
CA GLY A 53 -25.10 -11.85 -2.80
C GLY A 53 -23.69 -11.50 -3.29
N ASN A 54 -23.43 -10.25 -3.66
CA ASN A 54 -22.11 -9.81 -4.11
C ASN A 54 -21.17 -9.64 -2.91
N ILE A 55 -19.96 -10.19 -3.04
CA ILE A 55 -18.93 -10.10 -2.00
C ILE A 55 -18.28 -8.71 -2.03
N LEU A 56 -18.49 -7.93 -0.97
CA LEU A 56 -17.86 -6.62 -0.78
C LEU A 56 -16.46 -6.72 -0.18
N ALA A 57 -16.20 -7.81 0.55
CA ALA A 57 -14.99 -8.06 1.33
C ALA A 57 -14.62 -9.53 1.30
N GLY A 58 -13.35 -9.87 1.08
CA GLY A 58 -12.92 -11.27 1.12
C GLY A 58 -13.17 -12.04 -0.18
N ASN A 59 -13.26 -11.34 -1.32
CA ASN A 59 -13.37 -11.95 -2.66
C ASN A 59 -12.31 -13.04 -2.90
N HIS A 60 -11.06 -12.81 -2.48
CA HIS A 60 -9.98 -13.77 -2.66
C HIS A 60 -10.09 -14.97 -1.72
N THR A 61 -10.60 -14.78 -0.49
CA THR A 61 -10.92 -15.86 0.45
C THR A 61 -11.96 -16.81 -0.11
N TRP A 62 -13.03 -16.27 -0.71
CA TRP A 62 -14.04 -17.08 -1.39
C TRP A 62 -13.46 -17.85 -2.59
N ARG A 63 -12.64 -17.21 -3.44
CA ARG A 63 -11.98 -17.89 -4.57
C ARG A 63 -11.05 -19.01 -4.09
N ALA A 64 -10.29 -18.77 -3.03
CA ALA A 64 -9.42 -19.76 -2.41
C ALA A 64 -10.23 -20.93 -1.85
N ALA A 65 -11.28 -20.67 -1.07
CA ALA A 65 -12.18 -21.70 -0.53
C ALA A 65 -12.83 -22.54 -1.66
N LYS A 66 -13.27 -21.90 -2.76
CA LYS A 66 -13.75 -22.63 -3.94
C LYS A 66 -12.66 -23.51 -4.56
N SER A 67 -11.43 -23.01 -4.69
CA SER A 67 -10.31 -23.81 -5.22
C SER A 67 -9.96 -25.02 -4.34
N LEU A 68 -10.26 -24.95 -3.05
CA LEU A 68 -10.11 -26.03 -2.08
C LEU A 68 -11.29 -27.02 -2.08
N GLY A 69 -12.35 -26.77 -2.88
CA GLY A 69 -13.55 -27.59 -2.92
C GLY A 69 -14.39 -27.49 -1.63
N TRP A 70 -14.42 -26.33 -0.99
CA TRP A 70 -15.34 -26.09 0.15
C TRP A 70 -16.78 -26.01 -0.34
N GLU A 71 -17.71 -26.56 0.46
CA GLU A 71 -19.15 -26.50 0.17
C GLU A 71 -19.83 -25.31 0.85
N LYS A 72 -19.26 -24.83 1.95
CA LYS A 72 -19.79 -23.72 2.75
C LYS A 72 -18.70 -22.71 3.09
N ILE A 73 -19.12 -21.49 3.39
CA ILE A 73 -18.24 -20.39 3.81
C ILE A 73 -19.00 -19.48 4.79
N ALA A 74 -18.31 -18.99 5.82
CA ALA A 74 -18.88 -18.08 6.82
C ALA A 74 -18.98 -16.66 6.28
N VAL A 75 -20.14 -16.02 6.45
CA VAL A 75 -20.44 -14.70 5.90
C VAL A 75 -21.07 -13.78 6.94
N VAL A 76 -20.90 -12.48 6.77
CA VAL A 76 -21.75 -11.46 7.40
C VAL A 76 -22.45 -10.68 6.29
N HIS A 77 -23.74 -10.46 6.47
CA HIS A 77 -24.53 -9.69 5.52
C HIS A 77 -24.55 -8.22 5.92
N VAL A 78 -24.49 -7.34 4.94
CA VAL A 78 -24.73 -5.91 5.11
C VAL A 78 -25.74 -5.45 4.06
N ASP A 79 -26.73 -4.68 4.49
CA ASP A 79 -27.61 -3.96 3.57
C ASP A 79 -27.01 -2.59 3.29
N VAL A 80 -26.65 -2.37 2.02
CA VAL A 80 -25.94 -1.19 1.54
C VAL A 80 -26.45 -0.86 0.16
N ASP A 81 -26.56 0.42 -0.21
CA ASP A 81 -26.86 0.77 -1.60
C ASP A 81 -25.67 0.53 -2.54
N ASP A 82 -25.88 0.67 -3.86
CA ASP A 82 -24.85 0.39 -4.87
C ASP A 82 -23.64 1.33 -4.75
N GLN A 83 -23.84 2.57 -4.29
CA GLN A 83 -22.76 3.54 -4.11
C GLN A 83 -21.95 3.20 -2.84
N GLN A 84 -22.61 2.81 -1.75
CA GLN A 84 -21.98 2.35 -0.52
C GLN A 84 -21.24 1.02 -0.74
N ALA A 85 -21.80 0.09 -1.51
CA ALA A 85 -21.13 -1.14 -1.92
C ALA A 85 -19.78 -0.86 -2.62
N LYS A 86 -19.77 0.07 -3.59
CA LYS A 86 -18.53 0.51 -4.27
C LYS A 86 -17.55 1.19 -3.31
N ARG A 87 -18.04 2.04 -2.40
CA ARG A 87 -17.19 2.70 -1.39
C ARG A 87 -16.53 1.68 -0.46
N ILE A 88 -17.27 0.71 0.04
CA ILE A 88 -16.75 -0.38 0.90
C ILE A 88 -15.70 -1.19 0.13
N LEU A 89 -16.00 -1.57 -1.11
CA LEU A 89 -15.11 -2.33 -1.98
C LEU A 89 -13.77 -1.60 -2.19
N LEU A 90 -13.78 -0.27 -2.35
CA LEU A 90 -12.57 0.54 -2.51
C LEU A 90 -11.85 0.79 -1.19
N SER A 91 -12.59 1.15 -0.14
CA SER A 91 -12.05 1.51 1.17
C SER A 91 -11.27 0.36 1.81
N ASP A 92 -11.78 -0.86 1.70
CA ASP A 92 -11.09 -2.01 2.26
C ASP A 92 -9.68 -2.17 1.67
N ASN A 93 -9.62 -2.06 0.35
CA ASN A 93 -8.38 -2.22 -0.38
C ASN A 93 -7.42 -1.07 -0.05
N ARG A 94 -7.93 0.17 -0.02
CA ARG A 94 -7.12 1.36 0.18
C ARG A 94 -6.58 1.52 1.60
N THR A 95 -7.40 1.23 2.61
CA THR A 95 -6.97 1.29 4.02
C THR A 95 -5.85 0.28 4.30
N SER A 96 -5.91 -0.89 3.65
CA SER A 96 -4.84 -1.88 3.67
C SER A 96 -3.54 -1.34 3.05
N ASP A 97 -3.60 -0.67 1.90
CA ASP A 97 -2.43 -0.22 1.15
C ASP A 97 -1.73 0.99 1.78
N LEU A 98 -2.46 1.78 2.59
CA LEU A 98 -1.90 2.91 3.34
C LEU A 98 -1.25 2.49 4.67
N ALA A 99 -1.33 1.20 5.03
CA ALA A 99 -0.76 0.70 6.26
C ALA A 99 0.74 0.44 6.12
N THR A 100 1.49 0.71 7.20
CA THR A 100 2.91 0.41 7.34
C THR A 100 3.14 -0.64 8.42
N TYR A 101 4.38 -1.07 8.60
CA TYR A 101 4.77 -1.99 9.67
C TYR A 101 5.80 -1.38 10.60
N ASP A 102 5.63 -1.63 11.90
CA ASP A 102 6.71 -1.60 12.88
C ASP A 102 7.60 -2.82 12.64
N ARG A 103 8.71 -2.61 11.92
CA ARG A 103 9.59 -3.69 11.47
C ARG A 103 10.18 -4.50 12.63
N PRO A 104 10.73 -3.90 13.71
CA PRO A 104 11.16 -4.65 14.89
C PRO A 104 10.08 -5.53 15.49
N ASN A 105 8.86 -5.00 15.66
CA ASN A 105 7.75 -5.78 16.21
C ASN A 105 7.28 -6.90 15.25
N LEU A 106 7.30 -6.64 13.95
CA LEU A 106 6.97 -7.67 12.94
C LEU A 106 7.98 -8.82 12.96
N ILE A 107 9.28 -8.51 13.01
CA ILE A 107 10.34 -9.52 13.13
C ILE A 107 10.15 -10.33 14.41
N ALA A 108 9.96 -9.65 15.55
CA ALA A 108 9.76 -10.31 16.83
C ALA A 108 8.56 -11.27 16.78
N LEU A 109 7.44 -10.84 16.21
CA LEU A 109 6.25 -11.65 16.03
C LEU A 109 6.50 -12.88 15.15
N ILE A 110 7.18 -12.73 14.01
CA ILE A 110 7.50 -13.87 13.12
C ILE A 110 8.44 -14.87 13.83
N GLU A 111 9.43 -14.39 14.58
CA GLU A 111 10.38 -15.27 15.30
C GLU A 111 9.69 -16.11 16.38
N THR A 112 8.57 -15.65 16.97
CA THR A 112 7.82 -16.44 17.97
C THR A 112 7.23 -17.73 17.44
N LEU A 113 6.91 -17.80 16.13
CA LEU A 113 6.32 -18.99 15.51
C LEU A 113 7.38 -20.00 15.05
N ARG A 114 8.67 -19.66 15.09
CA ARG A 114 9.70 -20.57 14.57
C ARG A 114 9.85 -21.84 15.41
N PRO A 115 10.14 -22.99 14.76
CA PRO A 115 10.46 -23.15 13.34
C PRO A 115 9.25 -23.28 12.39
N ASP A 116 8.02 -23.27 12.91
CA ASP A 116 6.80 -23.54 12.15
C ASP A 116 6.09 -22.25 11.71
N LEU A 117 6.33 -21.86 10.45
CA LEU A 117 5.70 -20.69 9.84
C LEU A 117 4.48 -21.07 8.97
N ASP A 118 4.03 -22.33 8.99
CA ASP A 118 2.95 -22.77 8.12
C ASP A 118 1.67 -21.98 8.40
N GLY A 119 0.95 -21.61 7.34
CA GLY A 119 -0.29 -20.83 7.42
C GLY A 119 -0.11 -19.34 7.79
N SER A 120 1.08 -18.88 8.19
CA SER A 120 1.36 -17.47 8.52
C SER A 120 1.55 -16.56 7.29
N GLY A 121 1.77 -17.16 6.11
CA GLY A 121 2.12 -16.45 4.87
C GLY A 121 3.59 -16.01 4.78
N TRP A 122 4.37 -16.19 5.85
CA TRP A 122 5.80 -15.92 5.90
C TRP A 122 6.62 -17.18 5.68
N ASP A 123 7.79 -17.03 5.08
CA ASP A 123 8.79 -18.09 4.98
C ASP A 123 10.13 -17.59 5.54
N VAL A 124 11.03 -18.54 5.82
CA VAL A 124 12.35 -18.25 6.40
C VAL A 124 13.13 -17.26 5.52
N ARG A 125 13.01 -17.35 4.19
CA ARG A 125 13.69 -16.45 3.25
C ARG A 125 13.16 -15.02 3.34
N SER A 126 11.87 -14.85 3.53
CA SER A 126 11.21 -13.55 3.70
C SER A 126 11.62 -12.90 5.01
N LEU A 127 11.77 -13.70 6.07
CA LEU A 127 12.30 -13.24 7.36
C LEU A 127 13.79 -12.84 7.25
N GLU A 128 14.62 -13.65 6.58
CA GLU A 128 16.03 -13.30 6.32
C GLU A 128 16.14 -11.98 5.54
N LYS A 129 15.29 -11.78 4.52
CA LYS A 129 15.21 -10.49 3.81
C LYS A 129 14.82 -9.37 4.76
N LEU A 130 13.85 -9.57 5.66
CA LEU A 130 13.41 -8.56 6.61
C LEU A 130 14.53 -8.14 7.58
N HIS A 131 15.38 -9.10 8.00
CA HIS A 131 16.58 -8.85 8.81
C HIS A 131 17.69 -8.13 8.05
N GLN A 132 17.81 -8.34 6.74
CA GLN A 132 18.83 -7.71 5.90
C GLN A 132 18.49 -6.26 5.51
N LEU A 133 17.25 -5.82 5.76
CA LEU A 133 16.85 -4.44 5.55
C LEU A 133 17.38 -3.57 6.69
N GLU A 134 18.31 -2.68 6.35
CA GLU A 134 18.72 -1.58 7.21
C GLU A 134 17.52 -0.65 7.46
N ASP A 135 17.48 0.04 8.60
CA ASP A 135 16.36 0.88 9.05
C ASP A 135 15.96 2.02 8.07
N GLU A 136 16.72 2.22 6.98
CA GLU A 136 16.58 3.36 6.06
C GLU A 136 15.69 3.10 4.83
N ASP A 137 15.32 1.85 4.52
CA ASP A 137 14.41 1.54 3.40
C ASP A 137 12.95 1.52 3.87
N GLY A 138 12.42 2.72 4.11
CA GLY A 138 10.98 2.93 4.20
C GLY A 138 10.33 2.70 2.84
N ASP A 139 9.67 1.54 2.71
CA ASP A 139 8.53 1.17 1.84
C ASP A 139 8.78 -0.15 1.09
N ILE A 140 8.34 -1.27 1.71
CA ILE A 140 8.69 -2.67 1.33
C ILE A 140 7.68 -3.31 0.35
N PHE A 141 6.49 -2.76 0.15
CA PHE A 141 5.39 -3.54 -0.47
C PHE A 141 4.86 -3.01 -1.82
N GLY A 142 5.60 -2.11 -2.47
CA GLY A 142 5.36 -1.77 -3.88
C GLY A 142 5.86 -2.89 -4.81
N GLY A 143 4.95 -3.75 -5.28
CA GLY A 143 5.27 -4.90 -6.13
C GLY A 143 6.10 -4.56 -7.38
N GLY A 144 7.21 -5.27 -7.54
CA GLY A 144 8.03 -5.30 -8.75
C GLY A 144 9.20 -6.26 -8.60
N ASP A 145 9.22 -7.32 -9.41
CA ASP A 145 10.36 -8.22 -9.58
C ASP A 145 11.64 -7.43 -9.91
N THR A 146 12.73 -7.70 -9.21
CA THR A 146 14.07 -7.76 -9.83
C THR A 146 14.99 -8.70 -9.05
N ASP A 147 15.24 -9.84 -9.71
CA ASP A 147 16.51 -10.54 -9.95
C ASP A 147 17.71 -10.37 -9.00
N THR A 148 18.28 -11.54 -8.73
CA THR A 148 19.45 -11.87 -7.90
C THR A 148 20.79 -11.51 -8.56
N GLY A 149 21.79 -11.10 -7.76
CA GLY A 149 23.19 -11.00 -8.21
C GLY A 149 24.20 -11.04 -7.07
N SER A 150 25.05 -12.07 -7.10
CA SER A 150 26.08 -12.44 -6.12
C SER A 150 27.27 -11.46 -6.04
N GLY A 151 27.97 -11.49 -4.91
CA GLY A 151 29.02 -10.56 -4.53
C GLY A 151 30.32 -10.63 -5.34
N THR A 152 30.98 -9.49 -5.40
CA THR A 152 32.42 -9.32 -5.61
C THR A 152 32.81 -8.00 -4.95
N THR A 153 34.06 -7.87 -4.51
CA THR A 153 34.60 -6.68 -3.83
C THR A 153 34.62 -5.49 -4.79
N THR A 154 33.47 -4.85 -4.96
CA THR A 154 33.27 -3.79 -5.94
C THR A 154 33.11 -2.48 -5.18
N THR A 155 33.86 -1.49 -5.60
CA THR A 155 33.67 -0.07 -5.28
C THR A 155 32.17 0.23 -5.20
N SER A 156 31.64 0.38 -3.98
CA SER A 156 30.20 0.62 -3.77
C SER A 156 29.80 1.80 -4.65
N THR A 157 28.76 1.67 -5.45
CA THR A 157 28.32 2.74 -6.37
C THR A 157 26.96 3.24 -5.89
N LYS A 158 26.85 4.55 -5.63
CA LYS A 158 25.63 5.20 -5.15
C LYS A 158 24.88 5.85 -6.32
N LYS A 159 23.56 5.94 -6.20
CA LYS A 159 22.67 6.40 -7.27
C LYS A 159 22.11 7.79 -6.96
N ILE A 160 22.25 8.72 -7.90
CA ILE A 160 21.58 10.02 -7.89
C ILE A 160 20.54 10.05 -9.01
N HIS A 161 19.27 10.18 -8.65
CA HIS A 161 18.16 10.32 -9.59
C HIS A 161 17.66 11.77 -9.60
N VAL A 162 17.68 12.40 -10.77
CA VAL A 162 17.07 13.71 -11.00
C VAL A 162 15.99 13.54 -12.08
N GLY A 163 14.78 13.19 -11.62
CA GLY A 163 13.69 12.70 -12.45
C GLY A 163 14.10 11.48 -13.28
N LYS A 164 14.17 11.62 -14.62
CA LYS A 164 14.53 10.49 -15.51
C LYS A 164 16.04 10.27 -15.69
N ASN A 165 16.88 11.19 -15.19
CA ASN A 165 18.33 11.11 -15.29
C ASN A 165 18.91 10.38 -14.09
N LEU A 166 19.81 9.41 -14.34
CA LEU A 166 20.48 8.62 -13.33
C LEU A 166 21.99 8.84 -13.45
N LEU A 167 22.60 9.26 -12.36
CA LEU A 167 24.05 9.34 -12.19
C LEU A 167 24.48 8.22 -11.23
N LEU A 168 25.53 7.52 -11.63
CA LEU A 168 26.21 6.52 -10.81
C LEU A 168 27.48 7.15 -10.27
N VAL A 169 27.60 7.24 -8.94
CA VAL A 169 28.70 7.93 -8.27
C VAL A 169 29.47 6.92 -7.44
N ASN A 170 30.80 7.04 -7.42
CA ASN A 170 31.61 6.26 -6.50
C ASN A 170 31.14 6.46 -5.04
N GLY A 171 30.95 5.39 -4.29
CA GLY A 171 30.28 5.39 -3.00
C GLY A 171 31.05 6.11 -1.90
N SER A 172 32.36 5.90 -1.80
CA SER A 172 33.16 6.63 -0.80
C SER A 172 33.21 8.12 -1.11
N TYR A 173 33.30 8.48 -2.39
CA TYR A 173 33.22 9.89 -2.82
C TYR A 173 31.83 10.48 -2.58
N PHE A 174 30.76 9.72 -2.82
CA PHE A 174 29.39 10.15 -2.59
C PHE A 174 29.15 10.46 -1.11
N ASP A 175 29.64 9.62 -0.21
CA ASP A 175 29.47 9.80 1.23
C ASP A 175 30.24 11.04 1.72
N GLU A 176 31.50 11.24 1.29
CA GLU A 176 32.29 12.45 1.57
C GLU A 176 31.64 13.72 1.00
N TRP A 177 31.17 13.66 -0.25
CA TRP A 177 30.46 14.76 -0.89
C TRP A 177 29.19 15.11 -0.12
N LEU A 178 28.39 14.11 0.28
CA LEU A 178 27.16 14.31 1.03
C LEU A 178 27.42 14.92 2.42
N GLU A 179 28.47 14.46 3.12
CA GLU A 179 28.89 15.01 4.41
C GLU A 179 29.34 16.47 4.29
N SER A 180 30.03 16.82 3.20
CA SER A 180 30.45 18.21 2.92
C SER A 180 29.28 19.18 2.76
N LEU A 181 28.09 18.68 2.41
CA LEU A 181 26.88 19.49 2.30
C LEU A 181 26.26 19.85 3.66
N GLY A 182 26.70 19.22 4.76
CA GLY A 182 26.24 19.48 6.12
C GLY A 182 25.05 18.62 6.56
N GLU A 183 24.39 19.01 7.65
CA GLU A 183 23.22 18.28 8.16
C GLU A 183 22.09 18.20 7.11
N THR A 184 21.21 17.19 7.22
CA THR A 184 20.16 16.85 6.25
C THR A 184 19.40 18.07 5.69
N LYS A 185 19.02 19.02 6.56
CA LYS A 185 18.27 20.23 6.16
C LYS A 185 19.12 21.20 5.33
N GLU A 186 20.40 21.37 5.68
CA GLU A 186 21.34 22.23 4.95
C GLU A 186 21.71 21.61 3.60
N ALA A 187 21.94 20.30 3.57
CA ALA A 187 22.21 19.57 2.35
C ALA A 187 21.07 19.68 1.34
N LEU A 188 19.81 19.54 1.78
CA LEU A 188 18.62 19.73 0.94
C LEU A 188 18.52 21.14 0.35
N LEU A 189 18.83 22.18 1.13
CA LEU A 189 18.82 23.57 0.67
C LEU A 189 19.93 23.84 -0.35
N LYS A 190 21.15 23.33 -0.10
CA LYS A 190 22.29 23.46 -1.03
C LYS A 190 22.03 22.74 -2.35
N ILE A 191 21.53 21.51 -2.30
CA ILE A 191 21.16 20.72 -3.49
C ILE A 191 20.08 21.44 -4.32
N ARG A 192 19.05 22.03 -3.67
CA ARG A 192 18.04 22.82 -4.38
C ARG A 192 18.62 24.04 -5.06
N ALA A 193 19.51 24.76 -4.37
CA ALA A 193 20.18 25.92 -4.94
C ALA A 193 21.07 25.52 -6.14
N MET A 194 21.83 24.43 -6.01
CA MET A 194 22.65 23.84 -7.07
C MET A 194 21.83 23.49 -8.31
N LEU A 195 20.65 22.89 -8.12
CA LEU A 195 19.74 22.55 -9.21
C LEU A 195 18.87 23.71 -9.69
N GLY A 196 18.95 24.92 -9.11
CA GLY A 196 18.08 26.03 -9.49
C GLY A 196 16.59 25.80 -9.17
N LEU A 197 16.28 24.90 -8.23
CA LEU A 197 14.92 24.57 -7.78
C LEU A 197 14.51 25.46 -6.58
N THR A 198 14.77 26.77 -6.68
CA THR A 198 14.77 27.72 -5.55
C THR A 198 13.41 28.27 -5.14
N ASP A 199 12.42 28.22 -6.04
CA ASP A 199 11.05 28.56 -5.65
C ASP A 199 10.51 27.40 -4.82
N ASP A 200 10.26 27.63 -3.54
CA ASP A 200 9.51 26.65 -2.77
C ASP A 200 8.15 26.47 -3.47
N PRO A 201 7.74 25.24 -3.84
CA PRO A 201 6.34 25.03 -4.12
C PRO A 201 5.63 25.52 -2.88
N ALA A 202 4.67 26.45 -3.04
CA ALA A 202 3.92 26.99 -1.91
C ALA A 202 3.64 25.84 -0.96
N PRO A 203 4.11 25.91 0.31
CA PRO A 203 4.06 24.76 1.20
C PRO A 203 2.65 24.21 1.07
N LYS A 204 2.51 22.91 0.79
CA LYS A 204 1.19 22.26 0.80
C LYS A 204 0.53 22.87 2.03
N PRO A 205 -0.62 23.56 1.90
CA PRO A 205 -1.23 24.23 3.04
C PRO A 205 -1.18 23.16 4.11
N VAL A 206 -0.49 23.46 5.23
CA VAL A 206 -0.51 22.55 6.37
C VAL A 206 -2.00 22.39 6.55
N LYS A 207 -2.53 21.22 6.16
CA LYS A 207 -3.88 20.87 6.53
C LYS A 207 -3.69 20.90 8.02
N GLY A 208 -4.15 21.98 8.68
CA GLY A 208 -4.52 21.87 10.07
C GLY A 208 -5.39 20.63 10.00
N GLY A 209 -4.85 19.50 10.50
CA GLY A 209 -5.54 18.22 10.40
C GLY A 209 -6.95 18.56 10.80
N LYS A 210 -7.91 18.35 9.88
CA LYS A 210 -9.29 18.84 10.05
C LYS A 210 -9.57 18.60 11.52
N LYS A 211 -9.78 19.66 12.30
CA LYS A 211 -10.17 19.48 13.69
C LYS A 211 -11.56 18.90 13.56
N TRP A 212 -11.59 17.58 13.50
CA TRP A 212 -12.82 16.83 13.40
C TRP A 212 -13.52 17.12 14.71
N GLU A 213 -14.62 17.85 14.63
CA GLU A 213 -15.50 17.95 15.76
C GLU A 213 -15.84 16.52 16.18
N HIS A 214 -15.88 16.25 17.49
CA HIS A 214 -16.50 15.02 17.99
C HIS A 214 -17.94 15.03 17.49
N ILE A 215 -18.20 14.30 16.40
CA ILE A 215 -19.56 14.04 15.98
C ILE A 215 -19.99 12.82 16.79
N SER A 216 -20.54 13.08 17.97
CA SER A 216 -21.37 12.11 18.69
C SER A 216 -22.65 11.90 17.86
N GLY A 217 -22.57 11.06 16.84
CA GLY A 217 -23.71 10.62 16.04
C GLY A 217 -23.92 9.11 16.21
N GLU A 218 -25.16 8.65 15.98
CA GLU A 218 -25.49 7.22 16.00
C GLU A 218 -24.56 6.45 15.07
N THR A 219 -23.97 5.37 15.57
CA THR A 219 -23.15 4.45 14.78
C THR A 219 -23.97 3.97 13.59
N PRO A 220 -23.52 4.15 12.33
CA PRO A 220 -24.18 3.53 11.21
C PRO A 220 -24.06 2.01 11.36
N VAL A 221 -25.15 1.35 11.73
CA VAL A 221 -25.23 -0.10 11.89
C VAL A 221 -25.77 -0.71 10.60
N HIS A 222 -25.09 -1.71 10.07
CA HIS A 222 -25.66 -2.50 8.97
C HIS A 222 -26.54 -3.62 9.52
N SER A 223 -27.72 -3.76 8.94
CA SER A 223 -28.54 -4.95 9.17
C SER A 223 -27.78 -6.20 8.71
N GLY A 224 -27.64 -7.16 9.62
CA GLY A 224 -26.85 -8.39 9.41
C GLY A 224 -25.54 -8.46 10.19
N LEU A 225 -25.06 -7.35 10.77
CA LEU A 225 -24.13 -7.40 11.89
C LEU A 225 -24.83 -7.61 13.24
N ASP A 226 -26.16 -7.64 13.25
CA ASP A 226 -26.97 -7.97 14.42
C ASP A 226 -26.74 -9.42 14.89
N SER A 227 -26.26 -10.30 14.00
CA SER A 227 -25.84 -11.66 14.36
C SER A 227 -24.47 -11.70 15.02
N CYS A 228 -23.67 -10.62 14.93
CA CYS A 228 -22.41 -10.52 15.66
C CYS A 228 -22.66 -10.12 17.11
N ILE A 229 -21.71 -10.45 17.98
CA ILE A 229 -21.74 -9.99 19.37
C ILE A 229 -21.31 -8.53 19.39
N TRP A 230 -22.08 -7.65 20.02
CA TRP A 230 -21.72 -6.26 20.22
C TRP A 230 -21.19 -6.07 21.65
N VAL A 231 -19.97 -5.56 21.77
CA VAL A 231 -19.30 -5.34 23.07
C VAL A 231 -18.94 -3.87 23.25
N PRO A 232 -18.85 -3.38 24.49
CA PRO A 232 -18.22 -2.08 24.77
C PRO A 232 -16.81 -2.04 24.19
N VAL A 233 -16.42 -0.93 23.59
CA VAL A 233 -15.09 -0.76 22.98
C VAL A 233 -13.97 -0.94 23.99
N ASP A 234 -14.21 -0.57 25.25
CA ASP A 234 -13.27 -0.74 26.36
C ASP A 234 -13.26 -2.17 26.96
N ALA A 235 -14.09 -3.09 26.47
CA ALA A 235 -14.08 -4.49 26.89
C ALA A 235 -13.06 -5.35 26.12
N ILE A 236 -12.44 -4.80 25.07
CA ILE A 236 -11.43 -5.46 24.24
C ILE A 236 -10.19 -4.56 24.13
N GLU A 237 -9.04 -5.18 23.92
CA GLU A 237 -7.76 -4.47 23.90
C GLU A 237 -6.97 -4.75 22.62
N PRO A 238 -6.24 -3.76 22.08
CA PRO A 238 -5.37 -3.98 20.94
C PRO A 238 -4.27 -4.98 21.31
N HIS A 239 -3.97 -5.91 20.41
CA HIS A 239 -2.90 -6.88 20.68
C HIS A 239 -1.53 -6.18 20.74
N PRO A 240 -0.74 -6.36 21.82
CA PRO A 240 0.51 -5.62 22.02
C PRO A 240 1.57 -5.94 20.95
N GLU A 241 1.52 -7.14 20.38
CA GLU A 241 2.42 -7.58 19.31
C GLU A 241 1.96 -7.19 17.89
N ASN A 242 0.87 -6.41 17.75
CA ASN A 242 0.38 -5.99 16.44
C ASN A 242 1.37 -5.02 15.76
N ALA A 243 2.09 -5.52 14.77
CA ALA A 243 3.07 -4.74 14.03
C ALA A 243 2.48 -3.82 12.96
N ARG A 244 1.23 -4.02 12.54
CA ARG A 244 0.61 -3.26 11.44
C ARG A 244 0.00 -1.94 11.91
N GLN A 245 0.42 -0.84 11.29
CA GLN A 245 0.00 0.54 11.61
C GLN A 245 -0.77 1.13 10.43
N GLY A 246 -2.06 1.45 10.63
CA GLY A 246 -2.91 2.03 9.58
C GLY A 246 -3.10 3.54 9.72
N ASP A 247 -3.58 4.19 8.66
CA ASP A 247 -4.00 5.59 8.71
C ASP A 247 -5.38 5.70 9.40
N ILE A 248 -5.36 6.00 10.70
CA ILE A 248 -6.55 6.13 11.52
C ILE A 248 -7.49 7.22 10.99
N GLY A 249 -6.97 8.29 10.39
CA GLY A 249 -7.81 9.37 9.84
C GLY A 249 -8.63 8.89 8.64
N VAL A 250 -8.00 8.13 7.75
CA VAL A 250 -8.67 7.53 6.58
C VAL A 250 -9.71 6.50 7.02
N ILE A 251 -9.37 5.66 8.01
CA ILE A 251 -10.28 4.64 8.54
C ILE A 251 -11.47 5.31 9.24
N SER A 252 -11.25 6.33 10.08
CA SER A 252 -12.33 7.06 10.74
C SER A 252 -13.30 7.71 9.75
N GLU A 253 -12.79 8.26 8.64
CA GLU A 253 -13.65 8.80 7.58
C GLU A 253 -14.47 7.69 6.90
N SER A 254 -13.87 6.53 6.64
CA SER A 254 -14.59 5.37 6.11
C SER A 254 -15.68 4.90 7.06
N LEU A 255 -15.39 4.76 8.35
CA LEU A 255 -16.38 4.36 9.35
C LEU A 255 -17.53 5.38 9.44
N ARG A 256 -17.24 6.68 9.41
CA ARG A 256 -18.27 7.72 9.45
C ARG A 256 -19.24 7.66 8.26
N VAL A 257 -18.72 7.34 7.08
CA VAL A 257 -19.50 7.34 5.83
C VAL A 257 -20.18 5.98 5.59
N ASN A 258 -19.47 4.90 5.85
CA ASN A 258 -19.90 3.56 5.49
C ASN A 258 -20.48 2.78 6.66
N GLY A 259 -20.14 3.12 7.91
CA GLY A 259 -20.42 2.29 9.08
C GLY A 259 -19.34 1.24 9.34
N VAL A 260 -19.45 0.53 10.47
CA VAL A 260 -18.64 -0.67 10.69
C VAL A 260 -19.26 -1.78 9.86
N TYR A 261 -18.62 -2.21 8.77
CA TYR A 261 -19.12 -3.29 7.89
C TYR A 261 -18.43 -4.63 8.12
N ARG A 262 -17.45 -4.70 9.03
CA ARG A 262 -16.73 -5.92 9.41
C ARG A 262 -16.65 -6.06 10.92
N PRO A 263 -16.95 -7.24 11.49
CA PRO A 263 -16.65 -7.47 12.89
C PRO A 263 -15.14 -7.50 13.11
N LEU A 264 -14.72 -7.04 14.29
CA LEU A 264 -13.36 -7.23 14.77
C LEU A 264 -13.19 -8.68 15.21
N ILE A 265 -12.00 -9.24 15.02
CA ILE A 265 -11.70 -10.61 15.43
C ILE A 265 -10.90 -10.55 16.72
N VAL A 266 -11.39 -11.21 17.76
CA VAL A 266 -10.87 -11.09 19.13
C VAL A 266 -10.61 -12.49 19.67
N GLN A 267 -9.49 -12.70 20.34
CA GLN A 267 -9.22 -13.96 21.04
C GLN A 267 -10.12 -14.06 22.27
N GLU A 268 -10.88 -15.16 22.40
CA GLU A 268 -11.88 -15.33 23.47
C GLU A 268 -11.24 -15.32 24.88
N SER A 269 -10.08 -15.96 25.02
CA SER A 269 -9.42 -16.14 26.31
C SER A 269 -8.84 -14.86 26.92
N SER A 270 -8.42 -13.91 26.08
CA SER A 270 -7.64 -12.73 26.48
C SER A 270 -8.32 -11.39 26.17
N ASN A 271 -9.37 -11.40 25.33
CA ASN A 271 -9.98 -10.20 24.74
C ASN A 271 -9.02 -9.34 23.90
N LEU A 272 -7.90 -9.92 23.43
CA LEU A 272 -6.97 -9.25 22.54
C LEU A 272 -7.43 -9.30 21.09
N ILE A 273 -7.34 -8.17 20.39
CA ILE A 273 -7.77 -8.02 19.01
C ILE A 273 -6.74 -8.61 18.04
N LEU A 274 -7.12 -9.72 17.39
CA LEU A 274 -6.32 -10.39 16.37
C LEU A 274 -6.41 -9.71 15.00
N LYS A 275 -7.58 -9.16 14.66
CA LYS A 275 -7.81 -8.41 13.42
C LYS A 275 -8.76 -7.25 13.65
N GLY A 276 -8.38 -6.09 13.10
CA GLY A 276 -9.15 -4.85 13.23
C GLY A 276 -8.59 -3.86 14.26
N ASN A 277 -7.31 -3.97 14.64
CA ASN A 277 -6.65 -3.03 15.58
C ASN A 277 -6.81 -1.55 15.16
N ASN A 278 -6.55 -1.24 13.89
CA ASN A 278 -6.71 0.13 13.38
C ASN A 278 -8.20 0.57 13.34
N THR A 279 -9.11 -0.37 13.08
CA THR A 279 -10.56 -0.11 13.15
C THR A 279 -11.00 0.21 14.57
N TRP A 280 -10.54 -0.54 15.57
CA TRP A 280 -10.80 -0.25 16.99
C TRP A 280 -10.28 1.14 17.39
N GLN A 281 -9.05 1.49 16.99
CA GLN A 281 -8.49 2.81 17.25
C GLN A 281 -9.34 3.93 16.60
N ALA A 282 -9.81 3.71 15.37
CA ALA A 282 -10.70 4.64 14.68
C ALA A 282 -12.05 4.78 15.40
N ILE A 283 -12.70 3.67 15.78
CA ILE A 283 -13.95 3.65 16.56
C ILE A 283 -13.77 4.44 17.87
N LYS A 284 -12.67 4.20 18.59
CA LYS A 284 -12.34 4.92 19.82
C LYS A 284 -12.11 6.41 19.57
N SER A 285 -11.43 6.78 18.49
CA SER A 285 -11.21 8.17 18.09
C SER A 285 -12.50 8.92 17.72
N LEU A 286 -13.50 8.19 17.20
CA LEU A 286 -14.82 8.70 16.88
C LEU A 286 -15.71 8.85 18.11
N GLY A 287 -15.32 8.26 19.25
CA GLY A 287 -16.11 8.25 20.49
C GLY A 287 -17.33 7.33 20.41
N TRP A 288 -17.25 6.25 19.64
CA TRP A 288 -18.29 5.21 19.62
C TRP A 288 -18.12 4.25 20.79
N ASP A 289 -19.24 3.88 21.42
CA ASP A 289 -19.22 3.11 22.69
C ASP A 289 -19.12 1.59 22.48
N THR A 290 -19.64 1.08 21.36
CA THR A 290 -19.71 -0.36 21.08
C THR A 290 -19.18 -0.69 19.69
N CYS A 291 -18.76 -1.94 19.52
CA CYS A 291 -18.33 -2.48 18.23
C CYS A 291 -18.75 -3.95 18.07
N PRO A 292 -18.97 -4.40 16.82
CA PRO A 292 -19.26 -5.80 16.53
C PRO A 292 -17.97 -6.62 16.57
N VAL A 293 -18.01 -7.76 17.25
CA VAL A 293 -16.89 -8.69 17.40
C VAL A 293 -17.30 -10.11 17.04
N VAL A 294 -16.30 -10.88 16.59
CA VAL A 294 -16.30 -12.34 16.60
C VAL A 294 -15.20 -12.77 17.56
N PHE A 295 -15.58 -13.53 18.58
CA PHE A 295 -14.62 -14.20 19.44
C PHE A 295 -14.14 -15.49 18.77
N LEU A 296 -12.84 -15.76 18.85
CA LEU A 296 -12.24 -17.01 18.39
C LEU A 296 -11.66 -17.74 19.60
N ASP A 297 -12.06 -19.00 19.75
CA ASP A 297 -11.41 -19.93 20.68
C ASP A 297 -10.12 -20.46 20.04
N VAL A 298 -9.04 -19.72 20.23
CA VAL A 298 -7.69 -20.03 19.71
C VAL A 298 -6.64 -19.81 20.79
N ASP A 299 -5.59 -20.62 20.75
CA ASP A 299 -4.43 -20.41 21.62
C ASP A 299 -3.55 -19.23 21.15
N ASP A 300 -2.53 -18.89 21.94
CA ASP A 300 -1.65 -17.75 21.67
C ASP A 300 -0.79 -17.95 20.41
N GLU A 301 -0.50 -19.19 20.03
CA GLU A 301 0.29 -19.49 18.82
C GLU A 301 -0.59 -19.34 17.57
N GLU A 302 -1.80 -19.90 17.61
CA GLU A 302 -2.83 -19.74 16.58
C GLU A 302 -3.21 -18.27 16.39
N ALA A 303 -3.39 -17.51 17.48
CA ALA A 303 -3.63 -16.08 17.47
C ALA A 303 -2.57 -15.31 16.67
N ARG A 304 -1.28 -15.55 16.96
CA ARG A 304 -0.16 -14.93 16.25
C ARG A 304 -0.09 -15.35 14.78
N ARG A 305 -0.39 -16.61 14.47
CA ARG A 305 -0.44 -17.12 13.09
C ARG A 305 -1.53 -16.43 12.28
N VAL A 306 -2.71 -16.21 12.86
CA VAL A 306 -3.81 -15.44 12.27
C VAL A 306 -3.40 -13.99 12.01
N MET A 307 -2.78 -13.33 13.00
CA MET A 307 -2.30 -11.95 12.87
C MET A 307 -1.28 -11.80 11.73
N LEU A 308 -0.30 -12.71 11.65
CA LEU A 308 0.73 -12.68 10.60
C LEU A 308 0.16 -12.98 9.21
N ALA A 309 -0.77 -13.95 9.13
CA ALA A 309 -1.44 -14.30 7.88
C ALA A 309 -2.23 -13.11 7.31
N ASP A 310 -3.04 -12.44 8.13
CA ASP A 310 -3.85 -11.30 7.68
C ASP A 310 -2.98 -10.16 7.13
N ASN A 311 -1.89 -9.86 7.82
CA ASN A 311 -0.90 -8.87 7.41
C ASN A 311 -0.28 -9.23 6.04
N ARG A 312 0.29 -10.42 5.94
CA ARG A 312 1.06 -10.84 4.76
C ARG A 312 0.23 -11.04 3.51
N LEU A 313 -0.99 -11.55 3.65
CA LEU A 313 -1.90 -11.79 2.52
C LEU A 313 -2.41 -10.47 1.93
N ALA A 314 -2.50 -9.42 2.75
CA ALA A 314 -2.87 -8.09 2.30
C ALA A 314 -1.78 -7.43 1.44
N ASP A 315 -0.50 -7.65 1.79
CA ASP A 315 0.68 -7.07 1.12
C ASP A 315 0.92 -7.61 -0.30
N LYS A 316 0.51 -8.86 -0.57
CA LYS A 316 0.68 -9.50 -1.88
C LYS A 316 -0.39 -9.14 -2.90
N ALA A 317 -1.22 -8.16 -2.60
CA ALA A 317 -2.33 -7.76 -3.46
C ALA A 317 -1.93 -6.62 -4.42
N GLY A 318 -2.62 -6.55 -5.56
CA GLY A 318 -2.47 -5.47 -6.53
C GLY A 318 -3.83 -5.07 -7.11
N TYR A 319 -3.83 -4.27 -8.18
CA TYR A 319 -5.07 -3.82 -8.83
C TYR A 319 -5.16 -4.18 -10.32
N TYR A 320 -6.40 -4.35 -10.78
CA TYR A 320 -6.78 -4.18 -12.17
C TYR A 320 -7.07 -2.69 -12.40
N ASN A 321 -6.07 -1.91 -12.84
CA ASN A 321 -6.18 -0.45 -12.94
C ASN A 321 -7.38 0.02 -13.77
N ALA A 322 -7.75 -0.71 -14.84
CA ALA A 322 -8.93 -0.39 -15.65
C ALA A 322 -10.24 -0.48 -14.84
N VAL A 323 -10.42 -1.58 -14.10
CA VAL A 323 -11.60 -1.79 -13.23
C VAL A 323 -11.57 -0.80 -12.06
N LEU A 324 -10.39 -0.52 -11.50
CA LEU A 324 -10.23 0.46 -10.43
C LEU A 324 -10.65 1.86 -10.88
N ALA A 325 -10.19 2.29 -12.06
CA ALA A 325 -10.55 3.57 -12.65
C ALA A 325 -12.07 3.66 -12.90
N GLU A 326 -12.66 2.60 -13.46
CA GLU A 326 -14.10 2.54 -13.72
C GLU A 326 -14.91 2.73 -12.44
N VAL A 327 -14.61 1.98 -11.38
CA VAL A 327 -15.34 2.09 -10.10
C VAL A 327 -15.12 3.46 -9.45
N LEU A 328 -13.91 4.03 -9.52
CA LEU A 328 -13.61 5.35 -8.96
C LEU A 328 -14.35 6.48 -9.70
N LEU A 329 -14.49 6.39 -11.03
CA LEU A 329 -15.18 7.39 -11.84
C LEU A 329 -16.71 7.30 -11.75
N ASP A 330 -17.24 6.14 -11.36
CA ASP A 330 -18.67 5.87 -11.22
C ASP A 330 -19.21 6.18 -9.80
N LEU A 331 -18.36 6.70 -8.91
CA LEU A 331 -18.75 7.16 -7.58
C LEU A 331 -19.24 8.60 -7.60
N ASP A 332 -20.34 8.86 -6.87
CA ASP A 332 -20.85 10.23 -6.68
C ASP A 332 -19.93 11.07 -5.76
N SER A 333 -19.24 10.42 -4.83
CA SER A 333 -18.26 11.01 -3.91
C SER A 333 -17.18 10.00 -3.53
N LEU A 334 -15.96 10.50 -3.29
CA LEU A 334 -14.83 9.71 -2.78
C LEU A 334 -14.78 9.62 -1.26
N ASP A 335 -15.68 10.30 -0.56
CA ASP A 335 -15.73 10.28 0.90
C ASP A 335 -15.85 8.83 1.39
N GLY A 336 -15.05 8.48 2.41
CA GLY A 336 -15.01 7.13 2.97
C GLY A 336 -14.38 6.05 2.09
N THR A 337 -13.79 6.37 0.93
CA THR A 337 -13.06 5.40 0.09
C THR A 337 -11.56 5.32 0.37
N GLY A 338 -11.01 6.35 1.02
CA GLY A 338 -9.56 6.55 1.18
C GLY A 338 -8.81 6.94 -0.10
N PHE A 339 -9.51 7.10 -1.23
CA PHE A 339 -8.96 7.64 -2.47
C PHE A 339 -9.18 9.15 -2.55
N THR A 340 -8.24 9.85 -3.17
CA THR A 340 -8.33 11.28 -3.47
C THR A 340 -8.45 11.48 -4.98
N PRO A 341 -8.89 12.66 -5.45
CA PRO A 341 -8.89 12.96 -6.87
C PRO A 341 -7.50 12.81 -7.53
N THR A 342 -6.42 13.04 -6.77
CA THR A 342 -5.05 12.83 -7.28
C THR A 342 -4.77 11.35 -7.51
N ASP A 343 -5.29 10.46 -6.67
CA ASP A 343 -5.12 9.03 -6.84
C ASP A 343 -5.85 8.53 -8.10
N ILE A 344 -7.01 9.11 -8.43
CA ILE A 344 -7.70 8.84 -9.69
C ILE A 344 -6.82 9.23 -10.88
N ASP A 345 -6.25 10.44 -10.86
CA ASP A 345 -5.35 10.89 -11.92
C ASP A 345 -4.16 9.94 -12.10
N ASP A 346 -3.63 9.39 -11.01
CA ASP A 346 -2.52 8.44 -11.05
C ASP A 346 -2.93 7.08 -11.61
N VAL A 347 -4.08 6.54 -11.19
CA VAL A 347 -4.65 5.30 -11.77
C VAL A 347 -4.90 5.47 -13.27
N LEU A 348 -5.44 6.62 -13.69
CA LEU A 348 -5.72 6.92 -15.10
C LEU A 348 -4.44 7.06 -15.95
N LYS A 349 -3.34 7.58 -15.37
CA LYS A 349 -2.05 7.68 -16.07
C LYS A 349 -1.47 6.30 -16.42
N ASP A 350 -1.75 5.31 -15.59
CA ASP A 350 -1.24 3.95 -15.72
C ASP A 350 -2.10 3.06 -16.63
N LEU A 351 -3.24 3.58 -17.13
CA LEU A 351 -4.03 2.88 -18.14
C LEU A 351 -3.30 2.89 -19.49
N PRO A 352 -3.34 1.78 -20.25
CA PRO A 352 -2.82 1.75 -21.60
C PRO A 352 -3.56 2.78 -22.46
N LYS A 353 -2.84 3.79 -22.95
CA LYS A 353 -3.40 4.77 -23.88
C LYS A 353 -3.70 4.06 -25.21
N GLU A 354 -4.95 4.08 -25.66
CA GLU A 354 -5.23 3.79 -27.08
C GLU A 354 -4.42 4.79 -27.92
N ARG A 355 -3.60 4.27 -28.85
CA ARG A 355 -2.86 5.12 -29.79
C ARG A 355 -3.84 5.62 -30.85
N ASP A 356 -4.17 6.91 -30.80
CA ASP A 356 -4.76 7.61 -31.94
C ASP A 356 -3.71 7.72 -33.08
N PRO A 357 -3.94 7.10 -34.25
CA PRO A 357 -3.02 7.19 -35.38
C PRO A 357 -2.92 8.59 -36.00
N SER A 358 -3.76 9.55 -35.60
CA SER A 358 -3.95 10.84 -36.28
C SER A 358 -3.59 12.09 -35.47
N ALA A 359 -3.16 11.96 -34.21
CA ALA A 359 -2.94 13.13 -33.35
C ALA A 359 -1.62 13.86 -33.65
N VAL A 360 -1.73 14.96 -34.39
CA VAL A 360 -0.72 16.01 -34.56
C VAL A 360 -0.40 16.66 -33.20
N ILE A 361 0.89 16.88 -32.96
CA ILE A 361 1.45 17.48 -31.74
C ILE A 361 0.89 18.89 -31.52
N GLY A 362 0.18 19.08 -30.41
CA GLY A 362 -0.19 20.38 -29.82
C GLY A 362 0.15 20.39 -28.33
N ALA A 363 0.84 21.43 -27.88
CA ALA A 363 1.50 21.56 -26.58
C ALA A 363 0.54 21.62 -25.35
N PRO A 364 1.06 21.44 -24.11
CA PRO A 364 0.30 20.96 -22.94
C PRO A 364 -0.26 22.08 -22.04
N GLY A 365 -1.39 21.80 -21.38
CA GLY A 365 -1.92 22.56 -20.25
C GLY A 365 -2.38 21.59 -19.17
N ASP A 366 -1.90 21.83 -17.94
CA ASP A 366 -2.26 21.19 -16.67
C ASP A 366 -1.64 19.81 -16.35
N VAL A 367 -0.44 19.87 -15.74
CA VAL A 367 0.21 18.71 -15.10
C VAL A 367 0.44 19.01 -13.61
N LYS A 368 -0.20 18.25 -12.73
CA LYS A 368 0.33 17.95 -11.38
C LYS A 368 0.99 16.57 -11.42
N ARG A 369 2.32 16.56 -11.51
CA ARG A 369 3.20 15.45 -11.09
C ARG A 369 4.10 16.01 -10.00
N VAL A 370 4.55 15.21 -9.03
CA VAL A 370 5.66 15.62 -8.15
C VAL A 370 6.87 14.92 -8.73
N ALA A 371 7.78 15.67 -9.34
CA ALA A 371 9.05 15.07 -9.73
C ALA A 371 9.92 14.98 -8.46
N THR A 372 10.46 13.80 -8.18
CA THR A 372 11.29 13.59 -7.00
C THR A 372 12.75 13.52 -7.43
N VAL A 373 13.57 14.38 -6.84
CA VAL A 373 15.04 14.28 -6.94
C VAL A 373 15.50 13.43 -5.75
N LYS A 374 16.08 12.26 -6.04
CA LYS A 374 16.59 11.31 -5.03
C LYS A 374 18.12 11.32 -5.07
N ILE A 375 18.77 11.72 -3.98
CA ILE A 375 20.23 11.73 -3.85
C ILE A 375 20.56 10.86 -2.64
N GLY A 376 20.86 9.58 -2.86
CA GLY A 376 20.98 8.61 -1.77
C GLY A 376 19.72 8.61 -0.86
N PRO A 377 19.86 8.89 0.46
CA PRO A 377 18.72 8.98 1.38
C PRO A 377 17.92 10.28 1.24
N LEU A 378 18.50 11.33 0.64
CA LEU A 378 17.85 12.63 0.52
C LEU A 378 16.75 12.62 -0.55
N ARG A 379 15.65 13.30 -0.26
CA ARG A 379 14.52 13.53 -1.18
C ARG A 379 14.28 15.02 -1.29
N VAL A 380 14.58 15.59 -2.46
CA VAL A 380 14.20 16.97 -2.78
C VAL A 380 12.86 16.95 -3.50
N SER A 381 11.86 17.56 -2.85
CA SER A 381 10.51 17.72 -3.38
C SER A 381 10.44 18.95 -4.29
N THR A 382 9.87 18.78 -5.49
CA THR A 382 9.56 19.89 -6.41
C THR A 382 8.21 19.65 -7.08
N CYS A 383 7.48 20.71 -7.39
CA CYS A 383 6.23 20.56 -8.15
C CYS A 383 6.53 20.25 -9.62
N GLY A 384 5.66 19.51 -10.28
CA GLY A 384 5.90 19.00 -11.63
C GLY A 384 5.98 20.10 -12.68
N LYS A 385 5.33 21.23 -12.46
CA LYS A 385 5.51 22.42 -13.30
C LYS A 385 6.94 22.96 -13.17
N GLN A 386 7.42 23.17 -11.95
CA GLN A 386 8.78 23.67 -11.70
C GLN A 386 9.84 22.73 -12.26
N TYR A 387 9.69 21.41 -12.07
CA TYR A 387 10.60 20.44 -12.66
C TYR A 387 10.53 20.42 -14.19
N ALA A 388 9.34 20.50 -14.77
CA ALA A 388 9.17 20.52 -16.23
C ALA A 388 9.78 21.79 -16.83
N ASP A 389 9.54 22.96 -16.23
CA ASP A 389 10.11 24.24 -16.67
C ASP A 389 11.65 24.21 -16.57
N TRP A 390 12.18 23.62 -15.48
CA TRP A 390 13.62 23.41 -15.30
C TRP A 390 14.22 22.45 -16.36
N GLU A 391 13.58 21.30 -16.61
CA GLU A 391 14.04 20.33 -17.61
C GLU A 391 13.96 20.92 -19.04
N GLN A 392 12.91 21.70 -19.34
CA GLN A 392 12.78 22.43 -20.61
C GLN A 392 13.85 23.52 -20.74
N GLY A 393 14.26 24.17 -19.65
CA GLY A 393 15.38 25.11 -19.63
C GLY A 393 16.69 24.44 -20.07
N LEU A 394 17.00 23.27 -19.51
CA LEU A 394 18.18 22.48 -19.93
C LEU A 394 18.13 22.12 -21.42
N ILE A 395 16.95 21.76 -21.93
CA ILE A 395 16.77 21.45 -23.36
C ILE A 395 16.96 22.71 -24.22
N ALA A 396 16.42 23.86 -23.79
CA ALA A 396 16.57 25.14 -24.49
C ALA A 396 18.02 25.62 -24.54
N ASP A 397 18.82 25.31 -23.51
CA ASP A 397 20.25 25.63 -23.41
C ASP A 397 21.14 24.68 -24.24
N GLY A 398 20.55 23.70 -24.93
CA GLY A 398 21.26 22.82 -25.87
C GLY A 398 21.57 21.41 -25.35
N TYR A 399 21.14 21.05 -24.13
CA TYR A 399 21.31 19.70 -23.58
C TYR A 399 20.18 18.77 -24.06
N MET A 400 20.26 18.35 -25.32
CA MET A 400 19.18 17.67 -26.05
C MET A 400 19.10 16.17 -25.74
N THR A 401 20.23 15.52 -25.48
CA THR A 401 20.30 14.08 -25.16
C THR A 401 20.23 13.82 -23.65
N LYS A 402 19.94 12.56 -23.29
CA LYS A 402 19.86 12.17 -21.87
C LYS A 402 21.24 12.18 -21.22
N GLU A 403 22.26 11.81 -21.98
CA GLU A 403 23.66 11.86 -21.65
C GLU A 403 24.11 13.29 -21.35
N GLU A 404 23.82 14.24 -22.25
CA GLU A 404 24.15 15.66 -22.08
C GLU A 404 23.46 16.27 -20.86
N ARG A 405 22.18 15.95 -20.63
CA ARG A 405 21.46 16.40 -19.43
C ARG A 405 22.04 15.80 -18.15
N GLY A 406 22.37 14.51 -18.14
CA GLY A 406 22.99 13.88 -16.98
C GLY A 406 24.35 14.47 -16.62
N LEU A 407 25.18 14.79 -17.62
CA LEU A 407 26.48 15.44 -17.42
C LEU A 407 26.28 16.83 -16.83
N ARG A 408 25.35 17.60 -17.40
CA ARG A 408 24.98 18.92 -16.89
C ARG A 408 24.45 18.87 -15.46
N ILE A 409 23.66 17.86 -15.11
CA ILE A 409 23.17 17.65 -13.75
C ILE A 409 24.32 17.38 -12.78
N GLY A 410 25.31 16.59 -13.19
CA GLY A 410 26.51 16.36 -12.37
C GLY A 410 27.32 17.63 -12.13
N GLU A 411 27.47 18.48 -13.15
CA GLU A 411 28.09 19.81 -13.02
C GLU A 411 27.31 20.73 -12.07
N LEU A 412 25.97 20.74 -12.17
CA LEU A 412 25.11 21.54 -11.30
C LEU A 412 25.25 21.10 -9.83
N LEU A 413 25.34 19.80 -9.58
CA LEU A 413 25.59 19.20 -8.27
C LEU A 413 27.06 19.32 -7.82
N GLN A 414 27.92 19.94 -8.63
CA GLN A 414 29.34 20.13 -8.37
C GLN A 414 30.09 18.81 -8.13
N LEU A 415 29.65 17.73 -8.78
CA LEU A 415 30.33 16.44 -8.74
C LEU A 415 31.56 16.49 -9.64
N GLU A 416 32.64 15.88 -9.20
CA GLU A 416 33.84 15.73 -10.02
C GLU A 416 33.57 14.75 -11.16
N SER A 417 33.81 15.18 -12.41
CA SER A 417 33.52 14.38 -13.61
C SER A 417 34.28 13.04 -13.69
N SER A 418 35.32 12.85 -12.87
CA SER A 418 36.06 11.58 -12.75
C SER A 418 35.39 10.58 -11.80
N GLN A 419 34.43 11.03 -10.99
CA GLN A 419 33.81 10.28 -9.89
C GLN A 419 32.34 9.91 -10.14
N PHE A 420 31.75 10.36 -11.26
CA PHE A 420 30.40 9.99 -11.66
C PHE A 420 30.28 9.66 -13.14
N GLU A 421 29.36 8.75 -13.45
CA GLU A 421 28.98 8.39 -14.82
C GLU A 421 27.47 8.57 -15.02
N VAL A 422 27.07 8.94 -16.24
CA VAL A 422 25.66 9.12 -16.60
C VAL A 422 25.13 7.82 -17.19
N TRP A 423 24.10 7.26 -16.56
CA TRP A 423 23.47 6.07 -17.07
C TRP A 423 22.40 6.43 -18.12
N ALA A 424 22.75 6.26 -19.39
CA ALA A 424 21.81 6.36 -20.49
C ALA A 424 21.54 4.97 -21.07
N SER A 425 20.27 4.58 -21.12
CA SER A 425 19.89 3.33 -21.76
C SER A 425 19.96 3.53 -23.28
N VAL A 426 21.02 3.05 -23.92
CA VAL A 426 21.01 2.87 -25.37
C VAL A 426 20.17 1.64 -25.66
N ALA A 427 18.98 1.82 -26.25
CA ALA A 427 18.25 0.71 -26.82
C ALA A 427 18.86 0.42 -28.20
N ASP A 428 19.46 -0.75 -28.39
CA ASP A 428 19.78 -1.28 -29.73
C ASP A 428 18.44 -1.48 -30.48
N PRO A 429 18.20 -0.78 -31.61
CA PRO A 429 16.94 -0.87 -32.33
C PRO A 429 16.69 -2.23 -32.98
N THR A 430 17.69 -3.11 -33.02
CA THR A 430 17.62 -4.38 -33.77
C THR A 430 17.43 -5.62 -32.90
N THR A 431 17.78 -5.60 -31.62
CA THR A 431 17.79 -6.82 -30.79
C THR A 431 16.89 -6.77 -29.55
N GLY A 432 16.43 -5.58 -29.12
CA GLY A 432 15.52 -5.46 -27.97
C GLY A 432 16.10 -5.89 -26.61
N ASN A 433 17.35 -6.32 -26.55
CA ASN A 433 18.07 -6.62 -25.31
C ASN A 433 18.94 -5.44 -24.90
N LYS A 434 18.97 -5.15 -23.60
CA LYS A 434 19.93 -4.21 -22.99
C LYS A 434 21.26 -4.93 -22.85
N GLU A 435 22.19 -4.73 -23.79
CA GLU A 435 23.56 -5.17 -23.59
C GLU A 435 24.31 -4.23 -22.64
N PHE A 436 25.02 -4.83 -21.68
CA PHE A 436 25.95 -4.15 -20.80
C PHE A 436 27.31 -4.10 -21.49
N GLY A 437 27.73 -2.92 -21.95
CA GLY A 437 29.11 -2.65 -22.38
C GLY A 437 29.93 -2.19 -21.19
N GLY A 438 31.06 -2.86 -20.95
CA GLY A 438 31.95 -2.65 -19.79
C GLY A 438 33.10 -1.69 -20.01
#